data_AF-A0A8B9K4P7-F1
#
_entry.id   AF-A0A8B9K4P7-F1
#
_cell.length_a   1.000
_cell.length_b   1.000
_cell.length_c   1.000
_cell.angle_alpha   90.00
_cell.angle_beta   90.00
_cell.angle_gamma   90.00
#
_symmetry.space_group_name_H-M   'P 1'
#
loop_
_entity.id
_entity.type
_entity.pdbx_description
1 polymer ?
#
loop_
_entity_poly.entity_id
_entity_poly.type
_entity_poly.pdbx_seq_one_letter_code
_entity_poly.pdbx_strand_id
1 'polypeptide(L)'
;MEVKVYVEGIQRIVCGVTENTTCQEVVIALAQALGRTGRYTLREKFKEYERNVTPDERLLGSLEKYGQQAREVQLTLQHLGPSLGDWTNKPRAQLRRADVGGRVRRGSVLSFD
;
A
#
# COMPACT_ATOMS: atom_id res chain seq x y z
N MET A 1 6.82 21.04 -2.60
CA MET A 1 5.42 21.23 -3.06
C MET A 1 4.51 20.21 -2.41
N GLU A 2 3.20 20.44 -2.45
CA GLU A 2 2.20 19.51 -1.92
C GLU A 2 1.24 19.08 -3.04
N VAL A 3 0.95 17.79 -3.12
CA VAL A 3 0.05 17.22 -4.13
C VAL A 3 -1.06 16.42 -3.46
N LYS A 4 -2.26 16.50 -4.04
CA LYS A 4 -3.44 15.77 -3.57
C LYS A 4 -3.53 14.46 -4.34
N VAL A 5 -3.53 13.35 -3.63
CA VAL A 5 -3.63 11.99 -4.19
C VAL A 5 -4.79 11.26 -3.54
N TYR A 6 -5.66 10.67 -4.34
CA TYR A 6 -6.75 9.82 -3.88
C TYR A 6 -6.27 8.38 -3.76
N VAL A 7 -6.49 7.79 -2.59
CA VAL A 7 -6.11 6.41 -2.28
C VAL A 7 -7.37 5.69 -1.82
N GLU A 8 -7.86 4.72 -2.60
CA GLU A 8 -9.10 3.98 -2.30
C GLU A 8 -10.29 4.90 -1.98
N GLY A 9 -10.41 6.03 -2.71
CA GLY A 9 -11.46 7.03 -2.50
C GLY A 9 -11.19 8.04 -1.39
N ILE A 10 -10.10 7.89 -0.64
CA ILE A 10 -9.69 8.83 0.43
C ILE A 10 -8.65 9.80 -0.11
N GLN A 11 -8.90 11.11 0.03
CA GLN A 11 -7.93 12.12 -0.35
C GLN A 11 -6.79 12.20 0.68
N ARG A 12 -5.56 12.12 0.19
CA ARG A 12 -4.31 12.25 0.95
C ARG A 12 -3.47 13.38 0.37
N ILE A 13 -2.69 14.04 1.22
CA ILE A 13 -1.73 15.06 0.79
C ILE A 13 -0.33 14.49 0.95
N VAL A 14 0.44 14.54 -0.13
CA VAL A 14 1.87 14.21 -0.11
C VAL A 14 2.65 15.50 -0.08
N CYS A 15 3.43 15.68 0.99
CA CYS A 15 4.31 16.83 1.19
C CYS A 15 5.74 16.45 0.80
N GLY A 16 6.52 17.44 0.34
CA GLY A 16 7.93 17.25 -0.02
C GLY A 16 8.18 16.82 -1.47
N VAL A 17 7.16 16.91 -2.34
CA VAL A 17 7.34 16.63 -3.76
C VAL A 17 8.19 17.72 -4.41
N THR A 18 9.18 17.30 -5.18
CA THR A 18 10.11 18.14 -5.96
C THR A 18 10.09 17.76 -7.44
N GLU A 19 10.74 18.56 -8.28
CA GLU A 19 10.78 18.34 -9.74
C GLU A 19 11.55 17.07 -10.12
N ASN A 20 12.45 16.62 -9.24
CA ASN A 20 13.21 15.39 -9.38
C ASN A 20 12.47 14.17 -8.82
N THR A 21 11.35 14.36 -8.11
CA THR A 21 10.58 13.23 -7.56
C THR A 21 9.86 12.51 -8.70
N THR A 22 10.19 11.23 -8.87
CA THR A 22 9.51 10.35 -9.82
C THR A 22 8.18 9.88 -9.26
N CYS A 23 7.26 9.51 -10.16
CA CYS A 23 5.99 8.91 -9.76
C CYS A 23 6.21 7.66 -8.89
N GLN A 24 7.24 6.87 -9.21
CA GLN A 24 7.63 5.70 -8.44
C GLN A 24 7.94 6.03 -6.98
N GLU A 25 8.75 7.06 -6.72
CA GLU A 25 9.11 7.47 -5.35
C GLU A 25 7.86 7.85 -4.54
N VAL A 26 6.94 8.60 -5.15
CA VAL A 26 5.66 8.98 -4.51
C VAL A 26 4.80 7.77 -4.21
N VAL A 27 4.70 6.84 -5.17
CA VAL A 27 3.97 5.58 -5.01
C VAL A 27 4.56 4.75 -3.86
N ILE A 28 5.89 4.64 -3.78
CA ILE A 28 6.58 3.91 -2.72
C ILE A 28 6.32 4.57 -1.36
N ALA A 29 6.50 5.90 -1.27
CA ALA A 29 6.27 6.64 -0.05
C ALA A 29 4.81 6.51 0.45
N LEU A 30 3.84 6.58 -0.47
CA LEU A 30 2.43 6.34 -0.16
C LEU A 30 2.20 4.91 0.32
N ALA A 31 2.70 3.91 -0.40
CA ALA A 31 2.57 2.50 -0.04
C ALA A 31 3.16 2.21 1.35
N GLN A 32 4.36 2.74 1.63
CA GLN A 32 5.03 2.65 2.92
C GLN A 32 4.23 3.34 4.04
N ALA A 33 3.72 4.56 3.80
CA ALA A 33 2.88 5.28 4.76
C ALA A 33 1.56 4.57 5.06
N LEU A 34 1.02 3.85 4.07
CA LEU A 34 -0.18 3.02 4.22
C LEU A 34 0.12 1.65 4.86
N GLY A 35 1.39 1.27 4.98
CA GLY A 35 1.82 -0.04 5.45
C GLY A 35 1.42 -1.17 4.50
N ARG A 36 1.25 -0.88 3.20
CA ARG A 36 0.87 -1.87 2.19
C ARG A 36 2.01 -2.09 1.21
N THR A 37 2.33 -3.33 0.91
CA THR A 37 3.34 -3.73 -0.07
C THR A 37 2.65 -4.30 -1.30
N GLY A 38 3.07 -3.89 -2.49
CA GLY A 38 2.41 -4.31 -3.72
C GLY A 38 2.84 -3.50 -4.94
N ARG A 39 2.27 -3.84 -6.09
CA ARG A 39 2.48 -3.07 -7.33
C ARG A 39 1.41 -1.99 -7.42
N TYR A 40 1.85 -0.76 -7.31
CA TYR A 40 0.99 0.40 -7.40
C TYR A 40 1.37 1.25 -8.60
N THR A 41 0.39 1.95 -9.14
CA THR A 41 0.59 2.97 -10.17
C THR A 41 -0.18 4.22 -9.81
N LEU A 42 0.32 5.37 -10.29
CA LEU A 42 -0.41 6.62 -10.20
C LEU A 42 -1.21 6.83 -11.47
N ARG A 43 -2.47 7.18 -11.31
CA ARG A 43 -3.37 7.51 -12.41
C ARG A 43 -3.77 8.96 -12.28
N GLU A 44 -3.53 9.73 -13.32
CA GLU A 44 -3.97 11.11 -13.42
C GLU A 44 -5.30 11.18 -14.17
N LYS A 45 -6.26 11.88 -13.59
CA LYS A 45 -7.54 12.17 -14.22
C LYS A 45 -7.67 13.67 -14.41
N PHE A 46 -7.81 14.10 -15.66
CA PHE A 46 -8.02 15.47 -16.05
C PHE A 46 -9.33 15.59 -16.82
N LYS A 47 -10.35 16.20 -16.18
CA LYS A 47 -11.72 16.31 -16.74
C LYS A 47 -12.26 14.92 -17.13
N GLU A 48 -12.39 14.67 -18.43
CA GLU A 48 -12.89 13.41 -19.02
C GLU A 48 -11.75 12.47 -19.45
N TYR A 49 -10.50 12.94 -19.38
CA TYR A 49 -9.32 12.19 -19.76
C TYR A 49 -8.69 11.52 -18.54
N GLU A 50 -8.47 10.22 -18.62
CA GLU A 50 -7.78 9.44 -17.58
C GLU A 50 -6.58 8.71 -18.18
N ARG A 51 -5.44 8.84 -17.52
CA ARG A 51 -4.18 8.23 -17.96
C ARG A 51 -3.42 7.65 -16.78
N ASN A 52 -2.79 6.50 -17.01
CA ASN A 52 -1.82 5.94 -16.07
C ASN A 52 -0.48 6.63 -16.28
N VAL A 53 0.09 7.16 -15.19
CA VAL A 53 1.41 7.79 -15.20
C VAL A 53 2.48 6.70 -15.14
N THR A 54 3.50 6.83 -15.97
CA THR A 54 4.62 5.89 -15.99
C THR A 54 5.48 6.07 -14.72
N PRO A 55 6.02 5.01 -14.11
CA PRO A 55 6.87 5.13 -12.92
C PRO A 55 8.13 5.97 -13.16
N ASP A 56 8.64 6.00 -14.40
CA ASP A 56 9.81 6.77 -14.83
C ASP A 56 9.49 8.26 -15.06
N GLU A 57 8.20 8.61 -15.22
CA GLU A 57 7.81 10.01 -15.36
C GLU A 57 7.93 10.76 -14.02
N ARG A 58 8.35 12.02 -14.14
CA ARG A 58 8.43 12.95 -13.01
C ARG A 58 7.03 13.44 -12.68
N LEU A 59 6.63 13.36 -11.41
CA LEU A 59 5.26 13.74 -11.02
C LEU A 59 4.99 15.20 -11.40
N LEU A 60 5.85 16.11 -10.97
CA LEU A 60 5.70 17.53 -11.30
C LEU A 60 5.86 17.77 -12.80
N GLY A 61 6.80 17.09 -13.47
CA GLY A 61 6.96 17.21 -14.92
C GLY A 61 5.70 16.82 -15.70
N SER A 62 4.96 15.80 -15.25
CA SER A 62 3.66 15.45 -15.82
C SER A 62 2.60 16.51 -15.52
N LEU A 63 2.51 17.02 -14.28
CA LEU A 63 1.59 18.12 -13.95
C LEU A 63 1.91 19.39 -14.74
N GLU A 64 3.18 19.71 -14.96
CA GLU A 64 3.63 20.87 -15.74
C GLU A 64 3.19 20.80 -17.20
N LYS A 65 3.03 19.61 -17.78
CA LYS A 65 2.43 19.46 -19.12
C LYS A 65 1.00 20.00 -19.17
N TYR A 66 0.27 19.98 -18.05
CA TYR A 66 -1.05 20.59 -17.93
C TYR A 66 -1.00 22.08 -17.57
N GLY A 67 0.15 22.60 -17.11
CA GLY A 67 0.36 24.01 -16.80
C GLY A 67 -0.63 24.55 -15.76
N GLN A 68 -1.42 25.56 -16.13
CA GLN A 68 -2.45 26.13 -15.23
C GLN A 68 -3.54 25.12 -14.84
N GLN A 69 -3.74 24.09 -15.66
CA GLN A 69 -4.75 23.06 -15.46
C GLN A 69 -4.28 21.94 -14.53
N ALA A 70 -3.00 21.94 -14.10
CA ALA A 70 -2.45 20.99 -13.14
C ALA A 70 -3.26 20.91 -11.83
N ARG A 71 -3.93 22.01 -11.47
CA ARG A 71 -4.76 22.15 -10.25
C ARG A 71 -6.07 21.35 -10.36
N GLU A 72 -6.53 21.10 -11.58
CA GLU A 72 -7.73 20.31 -11.91
C GLU A 72 -7.39 18.83 -12.11
N VAL A 73 -6.09 18.48 -12.20
CA VAL A 73 -5.66 17.09 -12.32
C VAL A 73 -5.85 16.38 -10.98
N GLN A 74 -6.61 15.29 -11.01
CA GLN A 74 -6.84 14.44 -9.86
C GLN A 74 -5.94 13.21 -9.96
N LEU A 75 -4.95 13.11 -9.06
CA LEU A 75 -4.10 11.94 -8.94
C LEU A 75 -4.78 10.87 -8.11
N THR A 76 -4.79 9.62 -8.58
CA THR A 76 -5.36 8.46 -7.89
C THR A 76 -4.35 7.33 -7.86
N LEU A 77 -4.06 6.81 -6.67
CA LEU A 77 -3.22 5.62 -6.51
C LEU A 77 -4.04 4.38 -6.84
N GLN A 78 -3.64 3.66 -7.88
CA GLN A 78 -4.25 2.39 -8.31
C GLN A 78 -3.37 1.22 -7.92
N HIS A 79 -3.99 0.19 -7.34
CA HIS A 79 -3.32 -1.08 -7.05
C HIS A 79 -3.42 -1.99 -8.28
N LEU A 80 -2.27 -2.33 -8.88
CA LEU A 80 -2.18 -3.18 -10.06
C LEU A 80 -2.30 -4.69 -9.76
N GLY A 81 -2.48 -5.04 -8.48
CA GLY A 81 -2.61 -6.41 -8.02
C GLY A 81 -1.38 -6.87 -7.23
N PRO A 82 -1.47 -8.08 -6.63
CA PRO A 82 -0.39 -8.61 -5.82
C PRO A 82 0.85 -8.79 -6.69
N SER A 83 1.96 -8.18 -6.31
CA SER A 83 3.27 -8.65 -6.75
C SER A 83 3.34 -10.14 -6.40
N LEU A 84 3.92 -10.95 -7.30
CA LEU A 84 4.07 -12.42 -7.20
C LEU A 84 4.71 -12.95 -5.88
N GLY A 85 5.04 -12.09 -4.91
CA GLY A 85 5.54 -12.46 -3.58
C GLY A 85 4.68 -11.97 -2.37
N ASP A 86 3.51 -11.35 -2.59
CA ASP A 86 2.69 -10.79 -1.50
C ASP A 86 1.59 -11.78 -1.03
N TRP A 87 2.00 -12.92 -0.46
CA TRP A 87 1.12 -13.76 0.38
C TRP A 87 1.43 -13.60 1.89
N THR A 88 2.36 -12.71 2.27
CA THR A 88 2.96 -12.75 3.62
C THR A 88 2.55 -11.62 4.57
N ASN A 89 1.86 -10.56 4.12
CA ASN A 89 1.52 -9.42 4.99
C ASN A 89 0.12 -9.51 5.65
N LYS A 90 -0.30 -10.69 6.13
CA LYS A 90 -1.38 -10.71 7.12
C LYS A 90 -0.89 -9.94 8.37
N PRO A 91 -1.63 -8.93 8.87
CA PRO A 91 -1.31 -8.36 10.17
C PRO A 91 -1.39 -9.47 11.22
N ARG A 92 -0.25 -9.71 11.85
CA ARG A 92 -0.04 -10.70 12.89
C ARG A 92 -0.77 -10.26 14.17
N ALA A 93 -2.05 -10.62 14.27
CA ALA A 93 -2.80 -10.75 15.52
C ALA A 93 -3.75 -11.93 15.29
N GLN A 94 -3.56 -13.11 15.85
CA GLN A 94 -3.48 -13.38 17.29
C GLN A 94 -2.51 -14.54 17.55
N LEU A 95 -1.34 -14.23 18.13
CA LEU A 95 -0.63 -15.21 18.93
C LEU A 95 -1.30 -15.24 20.31
N ARG A 96 -2.40 -15.98 20.46
CA ARG A 96 -2.83 -16.37 21.80
C ARG A 96 -1.82 -17.41 22.30
N ARG A 97 -0.89 -16.93 23.11
CA ARG A 97 -0.13 -17.74 24.06
C ARG A 97 -1.11 -18.46 24.98
N ALA A 98 -1.01 -19.78 25.03
CA ALA A 98 -1.34 -20.63 26.17
C ALA A 98 -0.58 -21.94 25.89
N ASP A 99 0.71 -21.97 26.20
CA ASP A 99 1.29 -22.44 27.46
C ASP A 99 1.62 -23.94 27.39
N VAL A 100 2.79 -24.25 27.94
CA VAL A 100 3.55 -25.47 27.76
C VAL A 100 3.32 -26.39 28.97
N GLY A 101 3.27 -27.71 28.73
CA GLY A 101 3.43 -28.71 29.78
C GLY A 101 2.35 -29.80 29.67
N GLY A 102 2.65 -31.08 29.53
CA GLY A 102 3.83 -31.81 29.97
C GLY A 102 3.46 -32.72 31.15
N ARG A 103 3.22 -34.01 30.83
CA ARG A 103 3.17 -35.20 31.72
C ARG A 103 1.97 -35.37 32.67
N VAL A 104 1.29 -36.52 32.58
CA VAL A 104 1.57 -37.65 33.49
C VAL A 104 1.04 -38.97 32.92
N ARG A 105 1.84 -40.02 33.12
CA ARG A 105 1.47 -41.44 32.98
C ARG A 105 1.00 -41.92 34.35
N ARG A 106 -0.13 -42.61 34.44
CA ARG A 106 -0.58 -43.58 35.49
C ARG A 106 -2.11 -43.73 35.37
N GLY A 107 -2.72 -44.89 35.47
CA GLY A 107 -2.23 -46.21 35.81
C GLY A 107 -3.31 -47.27 35.57
N SER A 108 -2.86 -48.51 35.57
CA SER A 108 -3.64 -49.74 35.60
C SER A 108 -4.54 -49.79 36.83
N VAL A 109 -5.79 -50.25 36.67
CA VAL A 109 -6.51 -50.95 37.74
C VAL A 109 -7.28 -52.11 37.10
N LEU A 110 -6.69 -53.31 37.17
CA LEU A 110 -7.42 -54.57 37.16
C LEU A 110 -7.87 -54.78 38.60
N SER A 111 -9.17 -54.81 38.84
CA SER A 111 -9.71 -55.28 40.11
C SER A 111 -10.07 -56.76 39.96
N PHE A 112 -9.52 -57.57 40.85
CA PHE A 112 -9.90 -58.95 41.12
C PHE A 112 -9.91 -59.08 42.65
N ASP A 113 -11.12 -59.14 43.23
CA ASP A 113 -11.56 -60.01 44.33
C ASP A 113 -13.09 -59.84 44.45
#